data_AF-C8CHH8-F1
#
_entry.id   AF-C8CHH8-F1
#
_cell.length_a   1.000
_cell.length_b   1.000
_cell.length_c   1.000
_cell.angle_alpha   90.00
_cell.angle_beta   90.00
_cell.angle_gamma   90.00
#
_symmetry.space_group_name_H-M   'P 1'
#
loop_
_entity.id
_entity.type
_entity.pdbx_description
1 polymer ?
#
loop_
_entity_poly.entity_id
_entity_poly.type
_entity_poly.pdbx_seq_one_letter_code
_entity_poly.pdbx_strand_id
1 'polypeptide(L)'
;MSPTFARWYQTYATNNKNRQSAFVPNGQCSFTYEQFASFYSGSYIKDPESVQLAIQRTCYNRITGLGPDFYSPEDAADRGQVFFWIEFGIQAVMFALFLILTLRREEHKRRFHYITTLYSGISTMAYYCMARGQGSVALFDTWSNGDFSPYRVFYYARYIDWFLTVPLIILNLCLLASATKALTIGLALSGMLMVGTGLMGALSITGTKWGWFGISNMCFLPIVVAWVTVLRKNAREKSPEVEKTYNILIIISIIAWFAYPIIWIIATGTHAISLAAEIVSYAVVDTFSKALFGVILLFSRSAIEDASFKDPEKMKLPTSYTSSTIHSGVLSKA
;
A
#
# COMPACT_ATOMS: atom_id res chain seq x y z
N MET A 1 1.34 -32.80 32.39
CA MET A 1 1.49 -31.44 32.95
C MET A 1 2.70 -31.42 33.86
N SER A 2 3.59 -30.42 33.77
CA SER A 2 4.72 -30.36 34.71
C SER A 2 4.22 -30.04 36.13
N PRO A 3 4.87 -30.55 37.18
CA PRO A 3 4.50 -30.27 38.57
C PRO A 3 4.52 -28.77 38.93
N THR A 4 5.37 -28.00 38.25
CA THR A 4 5.49 -26.55 38.39
C THR A 4 4.27 -25.81 37.85
N PHE A 5 3.70 -26.26 36.73
CA PHE A 5 2.49 -25.69 36.16
C PHE A 5 1.26 -25.95 37.05
N ALA A 6 1.13 -27.16 37.59
CA ALA A 6 0.04 -27.51 38.49
C ALA A 6 0.04 -26.67 39.79
N ARG A 7 1.25 -26.35 40.31
CA ARG A 7 1.41 -25.53 41.52
C ARG A 7 1.11 -24.06 41.26
N TRP A 8 1.60 -23.50 40.15
CA TRP A 8 1.25 -22.15 39.73
C TRP A 8 -0.26 -22.00 39.47
N TYR A 9 -0.85 -22.99 38.80
CA TYR A 9 -2.28 -23.06 38.50
C TYR A 9 -3.14 -23.12 39.76
N GLN A 10 -2.78 -23.95 40.74
CA GLN A 10 -3.49 -24.02 42.02
C GLN A 10 -3.42 -22.70 42.78
N THR A 11 -2.24 -22.06 42.86
CA THR A 11 -2.06 -20.79 43.55
C THR A 11 -2.77 -19.62 42.85
N TYR A 12 -2.82 -19.61 41.52
CA TYR A 12 -3.54 -18.61 40.74
C TYR A 12 -5.06 -18.79 40.84
N ALA A 13 -5.54 -20.05 40.81
CA ALA A 13 -6.96 -20.39 40.90
C ALA A 13 -7.56 -20.15 42.29
N THR A 14 -6.82 -20.37 43.39
CA THR A 14 -7.32 -20.04 44.74
C THR A 14 -7.38 -18.53 44.99
N ASN A 15 -6.42 -17.76 44.47
CA ASN A 15 -6.36 -16.32 44.72
C ASN A 15 -7.33 -15.50 43.86
N ASN A 16 -7.81 -16.03 42.73
CA ASN A 16 -8.63 -15.30 41.77
C ASN A 16 -10.05 -15.87 41.58
N LYS A 17 -10.60 -16.59 42.56
CA LYS A 17 -11.97 -17.15 42.51
C LYS A 17 -13.08 -16.15 42.15
N ASN A 18 -12.83 -14.83 42.31
CA ASN A 18 -13.79 -13.76 42.04
C ASN A 18 -13.32 -12.66 41.07
N ARG A 19 -12.20 -12.80 40.33
CA ARG A 19 -11.76 -11.76 39.37
C ARG A 19 -11.71 -12.29 37.94
N GLN A 20 -12.85 -12.21 37.28
CA GLN A 20 -13.02 -12.33 35.83
C GLN A 20 -12.62 -11.01 35.16
N SER A 21 -11.37 -10.84 34.72
CA SER A 21 -11.03 -9.84 33.69
C SER A 21 -9.54 -9.88 33.36
N ALA A 22 -9.21 -10.16 32.09
CA ALA A 22 -7.94 -9.72 31.52
C ALA A 22 -8.19 -8.29 31.00
N PHE A 23 -7.54 -7.30 31.60
CA PHE A 23 -7.70 -5.91 31.17
C PHE A 23 -6.91 -5.67 29.86
N VAL A 24 -7.62 -5.34 28.78
CA VAL A 24 -7.08 -4.63 27.63
C VAL A 24 -7.63 -3.19 27.71
N PRO A 25 -6.84 -2.13 27.52
CA PRO A 25 -7.35 -0.76 27.61
C PRO A 25 -8.43 -0.52 26.55
N ASN A 26 -9.60 -0.04 26.98
CA ASN A 26 -10.76 0.43 26.18
C ASN A 26 -11.81 -0.59 25.67
N GLY A 27 -11.90 -1.78 26.25
CA GLY A 27 -13.10 -2.63 26.07
C GLY A 27 -12.99 -3.88 26.93
N GLN A 28 -13.84 -4.02 27.95
CA GLN A 28 -13.78 -5.18 28.85
C GLN A 28 -14.23 -6.44 28.12
N CYS A 29 -13.25 -7.23 27.70
CA CYS A 29 -13.45 -8.59 27.22
C CYS A 29 -13.25 -9.56 28.39
N SER A 30 -14.34 -10.17 28.85
CA SER A 30 -14.36 -11.11 29.98
C SER A 30 -14.53 -12.55 29.49
N PHE A 31 -13.67 -13.45 29.96
CA PHE A 31 -13.73 -14.89 29.64
C PHE A 31 -14.22 -15.69 30.84
N THR A 32 -14.97 -16.76 30.58
CA THR A 32 -15.25 -17.78 31.61
C THR A 32 -14.00 -18.62 31.88
N TYR A 33 -13.97 -19.30 33.02
CA TYR A 33 -12.87 -20.17 33.43
C TYR A 33 -12.56 -21.28 32.40
N GLU A 34 -13.61 -21.90 31.84
CA GLU A 34 -13.51 -22.93 30.80
C GLU A 34 -12.93 -22.39 29.49
N GLN A 35 -13.32 -21.17 29.11
CA GLN A 35 -12.78 -20.47 27.93
C GLN A 35 -11.31 -20.08 28.13
N PHE A 36 -10.91 -19.69 29.33
CA PHE A 36 -9.50 -19.39 29.60
C PHE A 36 -8.65 -20.66 29.59
N ALA A 37 -9.16 -21.76 30.16
CA ALA A 37 -8.49 -23.06 30.16
C ALA A 37 -8.34 -23.66 28.75
N SER A 38 -9.29 -23.41 27.85
CA SER A 38 -9.22 -23.92 26.48
C SER A 38 -8.01 -23.39 25.70
N PHE A 39 -7.62 -22.12 25.91
CA PHE A 39 -6.41 -21.52 25.31
C PHE A 39 -5.10 -22.24 25.67
N TYR A 40 -5.06 -22.91 26.83
CA TYR A 40 -3.88 -23.68 27.29
C TYR A 40 -3.98 -25.17 26.97
N SER A 41 -5.13 -25.63 26.47
CA SER A 41 -5.41 -27.06 26.20
C SER A 41 -5.37 -27.44 24.72
N GLY A 42 -5.32 -26.45 23.80
CA GLY A 42 -5.17 -26.70 22.37
C GLY A 42 -3.83 -27.32 22.01
N SER A 43 -3.80 -28.19 20.99
CA SER A 43 -2.67 -29.03 20.60
C SER A 43 -1.37 -28.30 20.20
N TYR A 44 -1.38 -26.96 20.14
CA TYR A 44 -0.25 -26.14 19.75
C TYR A 44 -0.27 -24.80 20.50
N ILE A 45 0.26 -24.75 21.73
CA ILE A 45 0.86 -23.54 22.32
C ILE A 45 1.73 -23.99 23.51
N LYS A 46 3.04 -23.73 23.46
CA LYS A 46 4.00 -24.09 24.54
C LYS A 46 4.54 -22.89 25.31
N ASP A 47 4.24 -21.66 24.90
CA ASP A 47 4.81 -20.44 25.48
C ASP A 47 3.74 -19.41 25.91
N PRO A 48 4.02 -18.58 26.93
CA PRO A 48 3.08 -17.59 27.46
C PRO A 48 2.69 -16.46 26.49
N GLU A 49 3.55 -16.08 25.54
CA GLU A 49 3.25 -15.01 24.58
C GLU A 49 2.19 -15.44 23.58
N SER A 50 2.26 -16.69 23.12
CA SER A 50 1.27 -17.29 22.22
C SER A 50 -0.13 -17.36 22.85
N VAL A 51 -0.21 -17.61 24.17
CA VAL A 51 -1.48 -17.55 24.89
C VAL A 51 -2.01 -16.13 24.99
N GLN A 52 -1.13 -15.15 25.27
CA GLN A 52 -1.52 -13.74 25.34
C GLN A 52 -2.04 -13.23 23.99
N LEU A 53 -1.42 -13.65 22.88
CA LEU A 53 -1.89 -13.39 21.52
C LEU A 53 -3.24 -14.04 21.22
N ALA A 54 -3.46 -15.28 21.66
CA ALA A 54 -4.74 -15.97 21.50
C ALA A 54 -5.88 -15.27 22.26
N ILE A 55 -5.61 -14.81 23.48
CA ILE A 55 -6.55 -14.03 24.29
C ILE A 55 -6.86 -12.69 23.63
N GLN A 56 -5.83 -11.94 23.20
CA GLN A 56 -6.01 -10.67 22.50
C GLN A 56 -6.81 -10.83 21.21
N ARG A 57 -6.51 -11.86 20.42
CA ARG A 57 -7.22 -12.17 19.18
C ARG A 57 -8.68 -12.55 19.43
N THR A 58 -8.94 -13.36 20.46
CA THR A 58 -10.32 -13.73 20.81
C THR A 58 -11.11 -12.54 21.36
N CYS A 59 -10.46 -11.66 22.12
CA CYS A 59 -11.08 -10.40 22.54
C CYS A 59 -11.35 -9.46 21.39
N TYR A 60 -10.40 -9.31 20.48
CA TYR A 60 -10.57 -8.53 19.27
C TYR A 60 -11.75 -9.07 18.45
N ASN A 61 -11.82 -10.39 18.26
CA ASN A 61 -12.93 -11.05 17.56
C ASN A 61 -14.27 -10.82 18.28
N ARG A 62 -14.32 -10.96 19.61
CA ARG A 62 -15.55 -10.75 20.39
C ARG A 62 -16.01 -9.28 20.39
N ILE A 63 -15.09 -8.33 20.51
CA ILE A 63 -15.38 -6.89 20.46
C ILE A 63 -15.86 -6.47 19.06
N THR A 64 -15.36 -7.13 18.01
CA THR A 64 -15.75 -6.88 16.62
C THR A 64 -16.95 -7.72 16.14
N GLY A 65 -17.54 -8.56 16.99
CA GLY A 65 -18.71 -9.39 16.66
C GLY A 65 -18.39 -10.66 15.85
N LEU A 66 -17.12 -11.02 15.70
CA LEU A 66 -16.68 -12.28 15.12
C LEU A 66 -16.81 -13.39 16.19
N GLY A 67 -17.86 -14.21 16.11
CA GLY A 67 -18.13 -15.32 17.02
C GLY A 67 -17.10 -16.47 16.95
N PRO A 68 -17.12 -17.42 17.91
CA PRO A 68 -16.19 -18.56 17.95
C PRO A 68 -16.40 -19.60 16.84
N ASP A 69 -17.57 -19.58 16.18
CA ASP A 69 -17.90 -20.40 15.00
C ASP A 69 -17.55 -19.70 13.68
N PHE A 70 -16.88 -18.54 13.73
CA PHE A 70 -16.18 -18.06 12.55
C PHE A 70 -15.14 -19.10 12.21
N TYR A 71 -15.29 -19.66 10.99
CA TYR A 71 -14.25 -20.27 10.16
C TYR A 71 -12.93 -20.29 10.92
N SER A 72 -12.49 -21.50 11.30
CA SER A 72 -11.20 -21.66 11.96
C SER A 72 -10.21 -20.69 11.29
N PRO A 73 -9.39 -19.95 12.04
CA PRO A 73 -8.38 -19.10 11.41
C PRO A 73 -7.61 -19.89 10.35
N GLU A 74 -7.49 -21.21 10.48
CA GLU A 74 -7.04 -22.16 9.47
C GLU A 74 -7.82 -22.08 8.13
N ASP A 75 -9.15 -22.13 8.09
CA ASP A 75 -9.91 -22.15 6.82
C ASP A 75 -9.94 -20.79 6.07
N ALA A 76 -9.86 -19.67 6.79
CA ALA A 76 -9.76 -18.32 6.19
C ALA A 76 -8.29 -17.89 5.95
N ALA A 77 -7.35 -18.41 6.75
CA ALA A 77 -5.91 -18.29 6.52
C ALA A 77 -5.43 -19.15 5.35
N ASP A 78 -6.03 -20.32 5.13
CA ASP A 78 -5.38 -21.39 4.34
C ASP A 78 -5.27 -21.10 2.85
N ARG A 79 -5.98 -20.10 2.31
CA ARG A 79 -5.89 -19.80 0.86
C ARG A 79 -5.54 -18.35 0.51
N GLY A 80 -6.02 -17.35 1.26
CA GLY A 80 -5.74 -15.94 0.97
C GLY A 80 -4.46 -15.41 1.63
N GLN A 81 -4.17 -15.86 2.86
CA GLN A 81 -3.07 -15.30 3.66
C GLN A 81 -1.69 -15.63 3.07
N VAL A 82 -1.56 -16.78 2.42
CA VAL A 82 -0.35 -17.15 1.66
C VAL A 82 -0.03 -16.10 0.59
N PHE A 83 -1.03 -15.52 -0.08
CA PHE A 83 -0.81 -14.49 -1.09
C PHE A 83 -0.33 -13.17 -0.50
N PHE A 84 -0.71 -12.83 0.73
CA PHE A 84 -0.09 -11.69 1.41
C PHE A 84 1.39 -11.92 1.68
N TRP A 85 1.79 -13.15 2.07
CA TRP A 85 3.20 -13.50 2.25
C TRP A 85 3.97 -13.53 0.92
N ILE A 86 3.37 -14.06 -0.14
CA ILE A 86 3.96 -14.06 -1.49
C ILE A 86 4.21 -12.62 -1.94
N GLU A 87 3.19 -11.76 -1.85
CA GLU A 87 3.29 -10.37 -2.30
C GLU A 87 4.22 -9.56 -1.39
N PHE A 88 4.24 -9.80 -0.07
CA PHE A 88 5.27 -9.29 0.83
C PHE A 88 6.68 -9.66 0.34
N GLY A 89 6.90 -10.92 -0.03
CA GLY A 89 8.18 -11.39 -0.57
C GLY A 89 8.57 -10.67 -1.86
N ILE A 90 7.62 -10.54 -2.80
CA ILE A 90 7.84 -9.81 -4.07
C ILE A 90 8.22 -8.36 -3.78
N GLN A 91 7.42 -7.65 -2.97
CA GLN A 91 7.67 -6.25 -2.66
C GLN A 91 8.97 -6.06 -1.87
N ALA A 92 9.31 -6.96 -0.95
CA ALA A 92 10.57 -6.91 -0.19
C ALA A 92 11.80 -7.08 -1.09
N VAL A 93 11.75 -8.03 -2.04
CA VAL A 93 12.83 -8.24 -3.02
C VAL A 93 12.96 -7.02 -3.93
N MET A 94 11.84 -6.45 -4.40
CA MET A 94 11.84 -5.23 -5.20
C MET A 94 12.37 -4.03 -4.42
N PHE A 95 11.97 -3.87 -3.16
CA PHE A 95 12.47 -2.82 -2.27
C PHE A 95 13.99 -2.93 -2.10
N ALA A 96 14.50 -4.13 -1.82
CA ALA A 96 15.94 -4.36 -1.69
C ALA A 96 16.67 -4.06 -3.01
N LEU A 97 16.13 -4.51 -4.15
CA LEU A 97 16.68 -4.22 -5.47
C LEU A 97 16.73 -2.71 -5.73
N PHE A 98 15.62 -2.00 -5.55
CA PHE A 98 15.53 -0.56 -5.80
C PHE A 98 16.42 0.22 -4.84
N LEU A 99 16.50 -0.18 -3.57
CA LEU A 99 17.43 0.40 -2.59
C LEU A 99 18.89 0.24 -3.04
N ILE A 100 19.29 -0.95 -3.50
CA ILE A 100 20.64 -1.19 -4.03
C ILE A 100 20.90 -0.30 -5.26
N LEU A 101 19.93 -0.19 -6.18
CA LEU A 101 20.04 0.70 -7.35
C LEU A 101 20.16 2.17 -6.93
N THR A 102 19.39 2.61 -5.93
CA THR A 102 19.47 3.96 -5.36
C THR A 102 20.87 4.22 -4.81
N LEU A 103 21.39 3.33 -3.95
CA LEU A 103 22.68 3.51 -3.29
C LEU A 103 23.86 3.51 -4.27
N ARG A 104 23.73 2.82 -5.41
CA ARG A 104 24.75 2.78 -6.48
C ARG A 104 24.74 3.99 -7.42
N ARG A 105 23.71 4.84 -7.39
CA ARG A 105 23.64 6.06 -8.22
C ARG A 105 24.23 7.25 -7.49
N GLU A 106 24.68 8.28 -8.20
CA GLU A 106 25.09 9.56 -7.59
C GLU A 106 23.88 10.31 -7.02
N GLU A 107 24.03 10.96 -5.87
CA GLU A 107 22.92 11.55 -5.09
C GLU A 107 21.99 12.44 -5.93
N HIS A 108 22.56 13.34 -6.73
CA HIS A 108 21.80 14.30 -7.54
C HIS A 108 21.00 13.66 -8.70
N LYS A 109 21.22 12.37 -9.00
CA LYS A 109 20.51 11.59 -10.04
C LYS A 109 19.50 10.59 -9.46
N ARG A 110 19.33 10.55 -8.13
CA ARG A 110 18.49 9.55 -7.45
C ARG A 110 17.00 9.88 -7.38
N ARG A 111 16.51 10.99 -7.97
CA ARG A 111 15.09 11.43 -7.84
C ARG A 111 14.09 10.29 -8.07
N PHE A 112 14.11 9.64 -9.24
CA PHE A 112 13.25 8.49 -9.55
C PHE A 112 13.50 7.27 -8.65
N HIS A 113 14.76 7.05 -8.27
CA HIS A 113 15.16 5.91 -7.44
C HIS A 113 14.61 6.05 -6.01
N TYR A 114 14.68 7.24 -5.41
CA TYR A 114 14.12 7.50 -4.08
C TYR A 114 12.61 7.28 -4.06
N ILE A 115 11.88 7.86 -5.02
CA ILE A 115 10.42 7.73 -5.10
C ILE A 115 10.02 6.26 -5.27
N THR A 116 10.73 5.54 -6.14
CA THR A 116 10.46 4.12 -6.43
C THR A 116 10.74 3.20 -5.24
N THR A 117 11.88 3.41 -4.58
CA THR A 117 12.23 2.70 -3.35
C THR A 117 11.24 3.00 -2.22
N LEU A 118 10.79 4.25 -2.07
CA LEU A 118 9.83 4.64 -1.03
C LEU A 118 8.48 3.95 -1.21
N TYR A 119 7.88 3.98 -2.41
CA TYR A 119 6.57 3.36 -2.58
C TYR A 119 6.66 1.83 -2.45
N SER A 120 7.75 1.20 -2.90
CA SER A 120 7.96 -0.24 -2.74
C SER A 120 8.15 -0.63 -1.26
N GLY A 121 8.85 0.21 -0.49
CA GLY A 121 8.99 0.03 0.96
C GLY A 121 7.65 0.14 1.70
N ILE A 122 6.84 1.14 1.37
CA ILE A 122 5.48 1.30 1.92
C ILE A 122 4.64 0.04 1.64
N SER A 123 4.64 -0.44 0.40
CA SER A 123 3.87 -1.63 0.02
C SER A 123 4.39 -2.89 0.73
N THR A 124 5.72 -3.03 0.88
CA THR A 124 6.33 -4.11 1.68
C THR A 124 5.79 -4.11 3.11
N MET A 125 5.75 -2.95 3.77
CA MET A 125 5.25 -2.82 5.14
C MET A 125 3.74 -3.11 5.23
N ALA A 126 2.96 -2.67 4.24
CA ALA A 126 1.52 -2.93 4.19
C ALA A 126 1.19 -4.41 3.99
N TYR A 127 1.90 -5.10 3.08
CA TYR A 127 1.72 -6.54 2.87
C TYR A 127 2.20 -7.36 4.07
N TYR A 128 3.28 -6.95 4.74
CA TYR A 128 3.66 -7.54 6.03
C TYR A 128 2.56 -7.39 7.08
N CYS A 129 2.01 -6.18 7.23
CA CYS A 129 0.89 -5.90 8.13
C CYS A 129 -0.31 -6.84 7.86
N MET A 130 -0.75 -6.93 6.60
CA MET A 130 -1.87 -7.82 6.21
C MET A 130 -1.53 -9.31 6.38
N ALA A 131 -0.31 -9.73 6.06
CA ALA A 131 0.15 -11.11 6.25
C ALA A 131 0.15 -11.54 7.73
N ARG A 132 0.37 -10.59 8.65
CA ARG A 132 0.27 -10.79 10.11
C ARG A 132 -1.17 -10.75 10.63
N GLY A 133 -2.16 -10.52 9.77
CA GLY A 133 -3.57 -10.35 10.14
C GLY A 133 -3.89 -8.98 10.73
N GLN A 134 -2.98 -8.01 10.62
CA GLN A 134 -3.21 -6.62 11.04
C GLN A 134 -3.82 -5.82 9.90
N GLY A 135 -4.31 -4.61 10.19
CA GLY A 135 -4.79 -3.72 9.14
C GLY A 135 -6.11 -4.16 8.50
N SER A 136 -6.93 -4.90 9.24
CA SER A 136 -8.25 -5.37 8.81
C SER A 136 -9.33 -5.06 9.83
N VAL A 137 -10.59 -5.11 9.38
CA VAL A 137 -11.79 -4.97 10.22
C VAL A 137 -12.88 -5.90 9.71
N ALA A 138 -13.71 -6.43 10.60
CA ALA A 138 -14.92 -7.15 10.23
C ALA A 138 -16.06 -6.16 9.94
N LEU A 139 -16.65 -6.26 8.75
CA LEU A 139 -17.82 -5.49 8.36
C LEU A 139 -19.03 -6.42 8.36
N PHE A 140 -20.07 -6.04 9.10
CA PHE A 140 -21.37 -6.72 9.04
C PHE A 140 -22.12 -6.25 7.80
N ASP A 141 -22.25 -7.11 6.81
CA ASP A 141 -22.88 -6.75 5.53
C ASP A 141 -24.26 -7.42 5.42
N THR A 142 -25.30 -6.62 5.61
CA THR A 142 -26.70 -7.03 5.51
C THR A 142 -27.15 -7.30 4.07
N TRP A 143 -26.31 -6.99 3.08
CA TRP A 143 -26.58 -7.22 1.65
C TRP A 143 -26.15 -8.61 1.16
N SER A 144 -25.54 -9.44 2.01
CA SER A 144 -25.18 -10.80 1.62
C SER A 144 -26.43 -11.62 1.27
N ASN A 145 -26.49 -12.10 0.03
CA ASN A 145 -27.57 -12.97 -0.46
C ASN A 145 -27.46 -14.35 0.20
N GLY A 146 -27.89 -14.48 1.46
CA GLY A 146 -28.26 -15.74 2.14
C GLY A 146 -27.19 -16.81 2.38
N ASP A 147 -26.13 -16.89 1.58
CA ASP A 147 -25.21 -18.03 1.49
C ASP A 147 -23.82 -17.77 2.09
N PHE A 148 -23.52 -16.51 2.47
CA PHE A 148 -22.24 -16.13 3.07
C PHE A 148 -22.42 -15.67 4.50
N SER A 149 -21.40 -15.95 5.33
CA SER A 149 -21.31 -15.43 6.71
C SER A 149 -21.65 -13.93 6.75
N PRO A 150 -22.46 -13.46 7.71
CA PRO A 150 -22.94 -12.08 7.75
C PRO A 150 -21.83 -11.05 7.98
N TYR A 151 -20.57 -11.48 8.16
CA TYR A 151 -19.42 -10.60 8.24
C TYR A 151 -18.39 -10.91 7.14
N ARG A 152 -17.86 -9.83 6.55
CA ARG A 152 -16.73 -9.84 5.62
C ARG A 152 -15.53 -9.18 6.28
N VAL A 153 -14.35 -9.79 6.15
CA VAL A 153 -13.09 -9.16 6.54
C VAL A 153 -12.69 -8.17 5.45
N PHE A 154 -12.47 -6.91 5.84
CA PHE A 154 -12.01 -5.84 4.98
C PHE A 154 -10.61 -5.39 5.38
N TYR A 155 -9.67 -5.40 4.45
CA TYR A 155 -8.27 -5.01 4.70
C TYR A 155 -8.04 -3.53 4.37
N TYR A 156 -8.28 -2.65 5.34
CA TYR A 156 -8.08 -1.21 5.18
C TYR A 156 -6.61 -0.81 5.00
N ALA A 157 -5.65 -1.64 5.45
CA ALA A 157 -4.21 -1.40 5.23
C ALA A 157 -3.86 -1.29 3.74
N ARG A 158 -4.60 -1.98 2.86
CA ARG A 158 -4.45 -1.87 1.41
C ARG A 158 -4.72 -0.45 0.90
N TYR A 159 -5.75 0.20 1.45
CA TYR A 159 -6.08 1.58 1.10
C TYR A 159 -5.07 2.57 1.68
N ILE A 160 -4.49 2.30 2.84
CA ILE A 160 -3.39 3.10 3.39
C ILE A 160 -2.16 3.01 2.48
N ASP A 161 -1.79 1.80 2.03
CA ASP A 161 -0.74 1.60 1.01
C ASP A 161 -1.03 2.46 -0.21
N TRP A 162 -2.19 2.25 -0.84
CA TRP A 162 -2.55 2.98 -2.05
C TRP A 162 -2.57 4.49 -1.87
N PHE A 163 -3.08 4.99 -0.74
CA PHE A 163 -3.17 6.41 -0.45
C PHE A 163 -1.79 7.07 -0.44
N LEU A 164 -0.76 6.34 0.00
CA LEU A 164 0.62 6.79 0.02
C LEU A 164 1.36 6.51 -1.29
N THR A 165 1.13 5.36 -1.94
CA THR A 165 1.88 4.96 -3.14
C THR A 165 1.36 5.56 -4.44
N VAL A 166 0.04 5.76 -4.57
CA VAL A 166 -0.58 6.38 -5.75
C VAL A 166 0.04 7.74 -6.10
N PRO A 167 0.15 8.70 -5.15
CA PRO A 167 0.77 9.99 -5.47
C PRO A 167 2.26 9.85 -5.85
N LEU A 168 2.98 8.86 -5.33
CA LEU A 168 4.38 8.59 -5.69
C LEU A 168 4.54 8.01 -7.10
N ILE A 169 3.64 7.10 -7.51
CA ILE A 169 3.62 6.55 -8.88
C ILE A 169 3.27 7.67 -9.88
N ILE A 170 2.27 8.49 -9.56
CA ILE A 170 1.92 9.67 -10.36
C ILE A 170 3.11 10.63 -10.47
N LEU A 171 3.81 10.88 -9.36
CA LEU A 171 4.99 11.74 -9.33
C LEU A 171 6.08 11.22 -10.27
N ASN A 172 6.36 9.92 -10.30
CA ASN A 172 7.32 9.33 -11.23
C ASN A 172 6.94 9.58 -12.70
N LEU A 173 5.68 9.37 -13.08
CA LEU A 173 5.20 9.63 -14.45
C LEU A 173 5.27 11.12 -14.80
N CYS A 174 4.86 11.99 -13.88
CA CYS A 174 4.93 13.44 -14.03
C CYS A 174 6.37 13.93 -14.21
N LEU A 175 7.32 13.41 -13.42
CA LEU A 175 8.74 13.74 -13.55
C LEU A 175 9.31 13.27 -14.88
N LEU A 176 8.98 12.04 -15.29
CA LEU A 176 9.42 11.48 -16.57
C LEU A 176 8.93 12.34 -17.75
N ALA A 177 7.66 12.74 -17.71
CA ALA A 177 7.04 13.62 -18.71
C ALA A 177 7.29 15.12 -18.48
N SER A 178 8.15 15.51 -17.52
CA SER A 178 8.43 16.94 -17.22
C SER A 178 7.19 17.81 -17.01
N ALA A 179 6.21 17.26 -16.29
CA ALA A 179 4.97 17.95 -15.93
C ALA A 179 5.23 19.20 -15.08
N THR A 180 4.32 20.18 -15.15
CA THR A 180 4.37 21.34 -14.26
C THR A 180 4.12 20.92 -12.81
N LYS A 181 4.65 21.70 -11.85
CA LYS A 181 4.42 21.45 -10.42
C LYS A 181 2.93 21.47 -10.07
N ALA A 182 2.18 22.42 -10.61
CA ALA A 182 0.74 22.55 -10.40
C ALA A 182 -0.03 21.31 -10.90
N LEU A 183 0.28 20.84 -12.13
CA LEU A 183 -0.34 19.62 -12.65
C LEU A 183 0.03 18.41 -11.80
N THR A 184 1.29 18.27 -11.41
CA THR A 184 1.77 17.15 -10.59
C THR A 184 1.05 17.09 -9.25
N ILE A 185 0.93 18.22 -8.54
CA ILE A 185 0.22 18.32 -7.26
C ILE A 185 -1.27 18.01 -7.46
N GLY A 186 -1.90 18.58 -8.49
CA GLY A 186 -3.31 18.34 -8.78
C GLY A 186 -3.61 16.86 -9.04
N LEU A 187 -2.80 16.19 -9.83
CA LEU A 187 -2.96 14.75 -10.09
C LEU A 187 -2.69 13.90 -8.85
N ALA A 188 -1.67 14.23 -8.05
CA ALA A 188 -1.37 13.51 -6.82
C ALA A 188 -2.54 13.61 -5.81
N LEU A 189 -3.08 14.82 -5.62
CA LEU A 189 -4.25 15.04 -4.76
C LEU A 189 -5.51 14.34 -5.31
N SER A 190 -5.71 14.36 -6.63
CA SER A 190 -6.80 13.60 -7.27
C SER A 190 -6.67 12.10 -6.98
N GLY A 191 -5.45 11.56 -7.03
CA GLY A 191 -5.16 10.17 -6.68
C GLY A 191 -5.43 9.85 -5.21
N MET A 192 -5.08 10.75 -4.29
CA MET A 192 -5.38 10.60 -2.87
C MET A 192 -6.90 10.64 -2.60
N LEU A 193 -7.62 11.57 -3.25
CA LEU A 193 -9.09 11.65 -3.16
C LEU A 193 -9.76 10.40 -3.73
N MET A 194 -9.28 9.90 -4.87
CA MET A 194 -9.73 8.63 -5.45
C MET A 194 -9.61 7.50 -4.43
N VAL A 195 -8.42 7.28 -3.85
CA VAL A 195 -8.23 6.20 -2.87
C VAL A 195 -9.06 6.43 -1.60
N GLY A 196 -9.09 7.65 -1.07
CA GLY A 196 -9.82 7.98 0.15
C GLY A 196 -11.32 7.76 0.01
N THR A 197 -11.91 8.19 -1.11
CA THR A 197 -13.34 7.96 -1.39
C THR A 197 -13.63 6.49 -1.67
N GLY A 198 -12.72 5.77 -2.34
CA GLY A 198 -12.80 4.32 -2.49
C GLY A 198 -12.77 3.56 -1.14
N LEU A 199 -11.99 4.03 -0.17
CA LEU A 199 -11.96 3.50 1.20
C LEU A 199 -13.32 3.71 1.89
N MET A 200 -13.90 4.91 1.79
CA MET A 200 -15.23 5.20 2.33
C MET A 200 -16.30 4.29 1.71
N GLY A 201 -16.22 4.05 0.40
CA GLY A 201 -17.09 3.09 -0.27
C GLY A 201 -16.92 1.67 0.25
N ALA A 202 -15.67 1.23 0.47
CA ALA A 202 -15.41 -0.13 0.92
C ALA A 202 -15.75 -0.39 2.39
N LEU A 203 -15.75 0.66 3.23
CA LEU A 203 -16.24 0.61 4.62
C LEU A 203 -17.77 0.73 4.71
N SER A 204 -18.44 1.19 3.64
CA SER A 204 -19.89 1.36 3.65
C SER A 204 -20.61 0.02 3.52
N ILE A 205 -21.41 -0.32 4.54
CA ILE A 205 -22.19 -1.57 4.61
C ILE A 205 -23.59 -1.46 3.97
N THR A 206 -23.96 -0.28 3.47
CA THR A 206 -25.25 -0.04 2.81
C THR A 206 -25.03 0.29 1.33
N GLY A 207 -26.11 0.51 0.58
CA GLY A 207 -26.06 0.92 -0.82
C GLY A 207 -25.30 2.23 -1.09
N THR A 208 -25.01 3.05 -0.06
CA THR A 208 -24.19 4.26 -0.18
C THR A 208 -22.78 3.98 -0.72
N LYS A 209 -22.30 2.73 -0.63
CA LYS A 209 -21.02 2.29 -1.21
C LYS A 209 -20.87 2.66 -2.68
N TRP A 210 -21.98 2.62 -3.45
CA TRP A 210 -21.99 2.96 -4.88
C TRP A 210 -21.84 4.45 -5.16
N GLY A 211 -22.34 5.32 -4.28
CA GLY A 211 -22.12 6.76 -4.38
C GLY A 211 -20.65 7.11 -4.20
N TRP A 212 -20.01 6.54 -3.19
CA TRP A 212 -18.57 6.68 -2.97
C TRP A 212 -17.74 6.10 -4.11
N PHE A 213 -18.14 4.94 -4.65
CA PHE A 213 -17.51 4.37 -5.84
C PHE A 213 -17.59 5.32 -7.04
N GLY A 214 -18.75 5.94 -7.28
CA GLY A 214 -18.91 6.95 -8.34
C GLY A 214 -17.97 8.14 -8.16
N ILE A 215 -17.91 8.70 -6.94
CA ILE A 215 -17.00 9.82 -6.61
C ILE A 215 -15.53 9.43 -6.82
N SER A 216 -15.13 8.22 -6.37
CA SER A 216 -13.77 7.70 -6.59
C SER A 216 -13.40 7.65 -8.06
N ASN A 217 -14.30 7.16 -8.92
CA ASN A 217 -14.06 7.11 -10.35
C ASN A 217 -14.03 8.51 -10.99
N MET A 218 -14.83 9.47 -10.50
CA MET A 218 -14.72 10.87 -10.94
C MET A 218 -13.35 11.47 -10.61
N CYS A 219 -12.75 11.12 -9.47
CA CYS A 219 -11.37 11.52 -9.13
C CYS A 219 -10.30 10.78 -9.94
N PHE A 220 -10.62 9.61 -10.50
CA PHE A 220 -9.71 8.86 -11.36
C PHE A 220 -9.61 9.44 -12.78
N LEU A 221 -10.73 9.95 -13.33
CA LEU A 221 -10.79 10.44 -14.72
C LEU A 221 -9.74 11.51 -15.08
N PRO A 222 -9.51 12.57 -14.27
CA PRO A 222 -8.48 13.58 -14.57
C PRO A 222 -7.07 12.99 -14.70
N ILE A 223 -6.77 11.93 -13.93
CA ILE A 223 -5.48 11.24 -13.97
C ILE A 223 -5.30 10.57 -15.33
N VAL A 224 -6.28 9.76 -15.76
CA VAL A 224 -6.25 9.07 -17.05
C VAL A 224 -6.18 10.08 -18.20
N VAL A 225 -7.00 11.13 -18.17
CA VAL A 225 -7.02 12.17 -19.20
C VAL A 225 -5.65 12.83 -19.30
N ALA A 226 -5.05 13.27 -18.18
CA ALA A 226 -3.74 13.90 -18.21
C ALA A 226 -2.65 12.94 -18.72
N TRP A 227 -2.70 11.66 -18.33
CA TRP A 227 -1.72 10.65 -18.74
C TRP A 227 -1.72 10.41 -20.25
N VAL A 228 -2.90 10.33 -20.88
CA VAL A 228 -3.02 10.03 -22.32
C VAL A 228 -2.95 11.27 -23.21
N THR A 229 -3.12 12.47 -22.64
CA THR A 229 -3.08 13.75 -23.37
C THR A 229 -1.81 14.54 -23.09
N VAL A 230 -1.84 15.45 -22.11
CA VAL A 230 -0.78 16.43 -21.82
C VAL A 230 0.54 15.75 -21.50
N LEU A 231 0.55 14.75 -20.62
CA LEU A 231 1.80 14.10 -20.22
C LEU A 231 2.38 13.25 -21.36
N ARG A 232 1.53 12.58 -22.16
CA ARG A 232 1.98 11.85 -23.34
C ARG A 232 2.61 12.78 -24.38
N LYS A 233 2.00 13.94 -24.60
CA LYS A 233 2.56 15.00 -25.47
C LYS A 233 3.92 15.48 -24.95
N ASN A 234 4.01 15.80 -23.65
CA ASN A 234 5.27 16.28 -23.07
C ASN A 234 6.39 15.24 -23.15
N ALA A 235 6.09 13.96 -22.93
CA ALA A 235 7.05 12.87 -23.07
C ALA A 235 7.61 12.78 -24.51
N ARG A 236 6.74 12.89 -25.52
CA ARG A 236 7.12 12.95 -26.94
C ARG A 236 8.01 14.14 -27.27
N GLU A 237 7.75 15.30 -26.69
CA GLU A 237 8.56 16.51 -26.89
C GLU A 237 9.91 16.46 -26.13
N LYS A 238 10.06 15.54 -25.17
CA LYS A 238 11.27 15.43 -24.34
C LYS A 238 12.41 14.73 -25.08
N SER A 239 12.22 13.45 -25.43
CA SER A 239 13.10 12.61 -26.24
C SER A 239 12.40 11.32 -26.67
N PRO A 240 12.86 10.64 -27.74
CA PRO A 240 12.32 9.33 -28.15
C PRO A 240 12.39 8.26 -27.05
N GLU A 241 13.44 8.27 -26.22
CA GLU A 241 13.67 7.33 -25.12
C GLU A 241 12.65 7.55 -23.99
N VAL A 242 12.37 8.82 -23.67
CA VAL A 242 11.34 9.22 -22.70
C VAL A 242 9.97 8.83 -23.22
N GLU A 243 9.64 9.13 -24.48
CA GLU A 243 8.36 8.77 -25.10
C GLU A 243 8.11 7.27 -25.04
N LYS A 244 9.10 6.46 -25.45
CA LYS A 244 9.00 5.00 -25.44
C LYS A 244 8.75 4.47 -24.03
N THR A 245 9.55 4.91 -23.06
CA THR A 245 9.43 4.45 -21.67
C THR A 245 8.10 4.89 -21.07
N TYR A 246 7.72 6.15 -21.28
CA TYR A 246 6.46 6.70 -20.80
C TYR A 246 5.26 5.93 -21.37
N ASN A 247 5.25 5.64 -22.67
CA ASN A 247 4.18 4.87 -23.31
C ASN A 247 4.03 3.46 -22.72
N ILE A 248 5.13 2.75 -22.45
CA ILE A 248 5.10 1.44 -21.81
C ILE A 248 4.51 1.56 -20.39
N LEU A 249 5.00 2.52 -19.60
CA LEU A 249 4.55 2.71 -18.23
C LEU A 249 3.07 3.10 -18.15
N ILE A 250 2.56 4.01 -18.99
CA ILE A 250 1.14 4.35 -18.97
C ILE A 250 0.25 3.19 -19.41
N ILE A 251 0.66 2.34 -20.35
CA ILE A 251 -0.15 1.21 -20.80
C ILE A 251 -0.33 0.23 -19.64
N ILE A 252 0.77 -0.14 -18.98
CA ILE A 252 0.74 -1.03 -17.82
C ILE A 252 -0.06 -0.40 -16.68
N SER A 253 0.17 0.88 -16.38
CA SER A 253 -0.56 1.58 -15.32
C SER A 253 -2.04 1.69 -15.63
N ILE A 254 -2.47 2.02 -16.85
CA ILE A 254 -3.89 2.09 -17.19
C ILE A 254 -4.54 0.71 -17.05
N ILE A 255 -3.94 -0.34 -17.62
CA ILE A 255 -4.49 -1.71 -17.52
C ILE A 255 -4.62 -2.13 -16.05
N ALA A 256 -3.57 -1.93 -15.25
CA ALA A 256 -3.60 -2.27 -13.83
C ALA A 256 -4.61 -1.39 -13.06
N TRP A 257 -4.65 -0.08 -13.31
CA TRP A 257 -5.46 0.86 -12.54
C TRP A 257 -6.95 0.71 -12.82
N PHE A 258 -7.34 0.35 -14.05
CA PHE A 258 -8.72 -0.02 -14.36
C PHE A 258 -9.13 -1.39 -13.79
N ALA A 259 -8.18 -2.28 -13.49
CA ALA A 259 -8.50 -3.54 -12.83
C ALA A 259 -8.98 -3.33 -11.37
N TYR A 260 -8.46 -2.33 -10.63
CA TYR A 260 -8.91 -2.09 -9.24
C TYR A 260 -10.42 -1.80 -9.12
N PRO A 261 -11.04 -0.85 -9.86
CA PRO A 261 -12.48 -0.63 -9.76
C PRO A 261 -13.30 -1.83 -10.24
N ILE A 262 -12.80 -2.62 -11.20
CA ILE A 262 -13.45 -3.87 -11.63
C ILE A 262 -13.45 -4.90 -10.48
N ILE A 263 -12.28 -5.11 -9.85
CA ILE A 263 -12.15 -5.98 -8.68
C ILE A 263 -13.05 -5.47 -7.55
N TRP A 264 -13.11 -4.15 -7.34
CA TRP A 264 -13.98 -3.55 -6.35
C TRP A 264 -15.45 -3.86 -6.60
N ILE A 265 -15.93 -3.75 -7.85
CA ILE A 265 -17.31 -4.08 -8.24
C ILE A 265 -17.62 -5.54 -7.90
N ILE A 266 -16.77 -6.47 -8.35
CA ILE A 266 -17.03 -7.91 -8.18
C ILE A 266 -16.83 -8.40 -6.74
N ALA A 267 -15.93 -7.79 -5.98
CA ALA A 267 -15.64 -8.19 -4.59
C ALA A 267 -16.46 -7.39 -3.58
N THR A 268 -16.20 -6.09 -3.46
CA THR A 268 -16.80 -5.22 -2.44
C THR A 268 -18.22 -4.78 -2.78
N GLY A 269 -18.48 -4.53 -4.07
CA GLY A 269 -19.76 -3.99 -4.53
C GLY A 269 -20.85 -5.06 -4.58
N THR A 270 -20.54 -6.22 -5.16
CA THR A 270 -21.51 -7.27 -5.48
C THR A 270 -21.29 -8.59 -4.73
N HIS A 271 -20.15 -8.77 -4.06
CA HIS A 271 -19.81 -10.02 -3.35
C HIS A 271 -19.79 -11.27 -4.25
N ALA A 272 -19.51 -11.08 -5.54
CA ALA A 272 -19.48 -12.15 -6.55
C ALA A 272 -18.26 -13.08 -6.43
N ILE A 273 -17.20 -12.66 -5.72
CA ILE A 273 -16.00 -13.47 -5.50
C ILE A 273 -15.66 -13.62 -4.02
N SER A 274 -14.97 -14.71 -3.68
CA SER A 274 -14.51 -14.98 -2.32
C SER A 274 -13.42 -13.99 -1.87
N LEU A 275 -13.23 -13.85 -0.56
CA LEU A 275 -12.16 -13.02 0.02
C LEU A 275 -10.77 -13.46 -0.48
N ALA A 276 -10.52 -14.76 -0.61
CA ALA A 276 -9.26 -15.27 -1.14
C ALA A 276 -9.04 -14.79 -2.59
N ALA A 277 -10.06 -14.88 -3.44
CA ALA A 277 -10.00 -14.41 -4.82
C ALA A 277 -9.79 -12.88 -4.89
N GLU A 278 -10.42 -12.11 -4.00
CA GLU A 278 -10.18 -10.67 -3.87
C GLU A 278 -8.71 -10.37 -3.52
N ILE A 279 -8.15 -11.07 -2.53
CA ILE A 279 -6.76 -10.89 -2.10
C ILE A 279 -5.80 -11.19 -3.25
N VAL A 280 -5.98 -12.34 -3.93
CA VAL A 280 -5.14 -12.72 -5.08
C VAL A 280 -5.23 -11.66 -6.18
N SER A 281 -6.45 -11.20 -6.50
CA SER A 281 -6.66 -10.22 -7.56
C SER A 281 -5.91 -8.92 -7.28
N TYR A 282 -6.02 -8.37 -6.07
CA TYR A 282 -5.29 -7.15 -5.73
C TYR A 282 -3.78 -7.36 -5.64
N ALA A 283 -3.30 -8.50 -5.15
CA ALA A 283 -1.87 -8.83 -5.11
C ALA A 283 -1.27 -8.86 -6.51
N VAL A 284 -1.94 -9.51 -7.47
CA VAL A 284 -1.52 -9.54 -8.88
C VAL A 284 -1.45 -8.11 -9.42
N VAL A 285 -2.51 -7.32 -9.26
CA VAL A 285 -2.53 -5.96 -9.79
C VAL A 285 -1.46 -5.07 -9.13
N ASP A 286 -1.18 -5.24 -7.84
CA ASP A 286 -0.10 -4.54 -7.14
C ASP A 286 1.30 -4.94 -7.64
N THR A 287 1.53 -6.21 -7.98
CA THR A 287 2.77 -6.64 -8.65
C THR A 287 2.97 -5.89 -9.97
N PHE A 288 1.92 -5.75 -10.81
CA PHE A 288 2.04 -5.01 -12.07
C PHE A 288 2.21 -3.50 -11.84
N SER A 289 1.42 -2.90 -10.95
CA SER A 289 1.38 -1.45 -10.75
C SER A 289 2.58 -0.90 -9.97
N LYS A 290 3.26 -1.74 -9.17
CA LYS A 290 4.39 -1.34 -8.31
C LYS A 290 5.70 -2.00 -8.72
N ALA A 291 5.75 -3.33 -8.73
CA ALA A 291 6.99 -4.07 -8.97
C ALA A 291 7.43 -3.95 -10.43
N LEU A 292 6.57 -4.35 -11.37
CA LEU A 292 6.88 -4.29 -12.80
C LEU A 292 7.09 -2.83 -13.25
N PHE A 293 6.22 -1.91 -12.81
CA PHE A 293 6.39 -0.48 -13.07
C PHE A 293 7.77 0.02 -12.63
N GLY A 294 8.19 -0.29 -11.40
CA GLY A 294 9.46 0.16 -10.84
C GLY A 294 10.67 -0.42 -11.55
N VAL A 295 10.60 -1.70 -11.92
CA VAL A 295 11.63 -2.37 -12.73
C VAL A 295 11.77 -1.67 -14.09
N ILE A 296 10.67 -1.48 -14.82
CA ILE A 296 10.72 -0.84 -16.14
C ILE A 296 11.31 0.58 -16.02
N LEU A 297 10.83 1.36 -15.06
CA LEU A 297 11.29 2.74 -14.87
C LEU A 297 12.80 2.79 -14.55
N LEU A 298 13.27 2.07 -13.53
CA LEU A 298 14.67 2.18 -13.07
C LEU A 298 15.69 1.54 -14.03
N PHE A 299 15.25 0.58 -14.85
CA PHE A 299 16.10 0.01 -15.89
C PHE A 299 16.11 0.84 -17.19
N SER A 300 15.15 1.74 -17.41
CA SER A 300 15.14 2.72 -18.49
C SER A 300 16.08 3.91 -18.23
N ARG A 301 17.39 3.63 -18.10
CA ARG A 301 18.42 4.62 -17.73
C ARG A 301 18.46 5.83 -18.67
N SER A 302 18.43 5.61 -19.98
CA SER A 302 18.46 6.69 -20.98
C SER A 302 17.27 7.64 -20.81
N ALA A 303 16.07 7.10 -20.59
CA ALA A 303 14.89 7.91 -20.37
C ALA A 303 14.97 8.73 -19.06
N ILE A 304 15.50 8.14 -17.99
CA ILE A 304 15.74 8.86 -16.71
C ILE A 304 16.76 9.99 -16.90
N GLU A 305 17.84 9.72 -17.63
CA GLU A 305 18.92 10.69 -17.87
C GLU A 305 18.41 11.86 -18.73
N ASP A 306 17.66 11.58 -19.81
CA ASP A 306 17.03 12.60 -20.66
C ASP A 306 15.96 13.42 -19.92
N ALA A 307 15.15 12.75 -19.08
CA ALA A 307 14.18 13.42 -18.22
C ALA A 307 14.86 14.42 -17.28
N SER A 308 16.03 14.05 -16.75
CA SER A 308 16.78 14.83 -15.77
C SER A 308 17.60 15.99 -16.36
N PHE A 309 17.96 15.94 -17.65
CA PHE A 309 18.90 16.89 -18.26
C PHE A 309 18.26 18.25 -18.66
N LYS A 310 16.95 18.31 -18.89
CA LYS A 310 16.23 19.58 -19.17
C LYS A 310 15.42 20.07 -17.96
N ASP A 311 16.05 20.22 -16.79
CA ASP A 311 15.52 21.06 -15.71
C ASP A 311 16.02 22.49 -16.00
N PRO A 312 15.17 23.43 -16.49
CA PRO A 312 15.60 24.75 -16.97
C PRO A 312 16.32 25.61 -15.92
N GLU A 313 16.26 25.24 -14.64
CA GLU A 313 17.07 25.85 -13.57
C GLU A 313 18.58 25.64 -13.76
N LYS A 314 19.02 24.53 -14.39
CA LYS A 314 20.44 24.21 -14.56
C LYS A 314 21.09 24.79 -15.81
N MET A 315 20.31 25.43 -16.69
CA MET A 315 20.83 26.16 -17.87
C MET A 315 21.02 27.65 -17.58
N LYS A 316 21.03 28.08 -16.31
CA LYS A 316 21.61 29.37 -15.93
C LYS A 316 23.08 29.15 -15.58
N LEU A 317 23.94 29.12 -16.61
CA LEU A 317 25.34 29.50 -16.39
C LEU A 317 25.33 30.93 -15.81
N PRO A 318 26.15 31.24 -14.80
CA PRO A 318 26.25 32.62 -14.32
C PRO A 318 26.79 33.49 -15.45
N THR A 319 25.92 34.29 -16.06
CA THR A 319 26.29 35.38 -16.97
C THR A 319 26.93 36.50 -16.16
N SER A 320 28.12 36.27 -15.64
CA SER A 320 28.94 37.31 -15.05
C SER A 320 30.37 36.85 -14.88
N TYR A 321 31.13 36.66 -15.96
CA TYR A 321 32.56 36.96 -15.97
C TYR A 321 33.02 37.34 -17.39
N THR A 322 33.27 38.65 -17.53
CA THR A 322 34.22 39.33 -18.43
C THR A 322 33.97 39.38 -19.94
N SER A 323 33.25 40.43 -20.36
CA SER A 323 33.59 41.25 -21.53
C SER A 323 33.43 42.72 -21.18
N SER A 324 34.52 43.33 -20.71
CA SER A 324 34.85 44.78 -20.66
C SER A 324 36.07 44.87 -19.72
N THR A 325 37.25 45.39 -20.04
CA THR A 325 37.62 46.56 -20.84
C THR A 325 39.12 46.44 -21.10
N ILE A 326 39.58 46.23 -22.33
CA ILE A 326 40.95 46.58 -22.71
C ILE A 326 40.84 47.92 -23.45
N HIS A 327 40.83 48.99 -22.67
CA HIS A 327 41.10 50.32 -23.19
C HIS A 327 42.60 50.41 -23.47
N SER A 328 42.89 50.74 -24.72
CA SER A 328 44.15 51.30 -25.19
C SER A 328 44.62 52.48 -24.33
N GLY A 329 45.90 52.51 -23.96
CA GLY A 329 46.65 53.76 -23.85
C GLY A 329 47.64 53.90 -22.68
N VAL A 330 48.93 53.79 -23.02
CA VAL A 330 49.94 54.87 -22.84
C VAL A 330 50.85 54.82 -21.57
N LEU A 331 52.19 54.75 -21.85
CA LEU A 331 53.42 55.07 -21.06
C LEU A 331 53.98 54.00 -20.11
N SER A 332 55.30 53.77 -19.94
CA SER A 332 56.55 54.22 -20.59
C SER A 332 57.73 53.52 -19.87
N LYS A 333 58.90 53.44 -20.54
CA LYS A 333 60.26 53.22 -19.98
C LYS A 333 60.67 51.78 -19.59
N ALA A 334 61.51 51.17 -20.43
CA ALA A 334 62.95 50.99 -20.20
C ALA A 334 63.59 50.34 -21.42
#